data_AF-E4WKZ3-F1
#
_entry.id   AF-E4WKZ3-F1
#
_cell.length_a   1.000
_cell.length_b   1.000
_cell.length_c   1.000
_cell.angle_alpha   90.00
_cell.angle_beta   90.00
_cell.angle_gamma   90.00
#
_symmetry.space_group_name_H-M   'P 1'
#
loop_
_entity.id
_entity.type
_entity.pdbx_description
1 polymer ?
#
loop_
_entity_poly.entity_id
_entity_poly.type
_entity_poly.pdbx_seq_one_letter_code
_entity_poly.pdbx_strand_id
1 'polypeptide(L)'
;VVSQLLRKAREHGLLLPTQRPGQGDEYVGGTVIEPQRGFYNEPIATLDFSSLYPSIMVAHNLCYTTLLKPEDISASGGISGLLANYNLGPDDYIRTPTGAYFVKKHIRKGLLPCVLEQLLEARTKAKREMVAETDHFRRRVLDGRQLALKVSANSVYGFTGAQVGKLPCLEISSSISGFGREMIEETKRLLEGRFTIGNGYKGDAKVIYGDTDSVMCKFGVSTVEEAMQLGREGAEYISGKFMNPIKLEFEKVYFPYLLINKKRYAGLYFTKPDKYDK
;
A
#
# COMPACT_ATOMS: atom_id res chain seq x y z
N VAL A 1 3.14 -3.70 18.53
CA VAL A 1 4.24 -2.96 17.85
C VAL A 1 5.43 -2.69 18.78
N VAL A 2 5.26 -2.00 19.92
CA VAL A 2 6.37 -1.62 20.84
C VAL A 2 7.30 -2.79 21.21
N SER A 3 6.77 -3.96 21.59
CA SER A 3 7.61 -5.12 21.93
C SER A 3 8.53 -5.57 20.78
N GLN A 4 8.03 -5.55 19.54
CA GLN A 4 8.81 -5.92 18.35
C GLN A 4 9.90 -4.88 18.07
N LEU A 5 9.58 -3.59 18.22
CA LEU A 5 10.56 -2.50 18.12
C LEU A 5 11.66 -2.61 19.17
N LEU A 6 11.32 -2.89 20.44
CA LEU A 6 12.31 -3.05 21.50
C LEU A 6 13.25 -4.24 21.25
N ARG A 7 12.72 -5.37 20.76
CA ARG A 7 13.54 -6.53 20.38
C ARG A 7 14.53 -6.17 19.26
N LYS A 8 14.06 -5.50 18.22
CA LYS A 8 14.89 -5.06 17.09
C LYS A 8 15.89 -3.97 17.48
N ALA A 9 15.50 -3.04 18.33
CA ALA A 9 16.41 -2.01 18.83
C ALA A 9 17.56 -2.62 19.64
N ARG A 10 17.27 -3.61 20.50
CA ARG A 10 18.30 -4.34 21.23
C ARG A 10 19.29 -5.06 20.31
N GLU A 11 18.82 -5.69 19.24
CA GLU A 11 19.68 -6.36 18.24
C GLU A 11 20.64 -5.39 17.55
N HIS A 12 20.27 -4.10 17.45
CA HIS A 12 21.06 -3.06 16.80
C HIS A 12 21.77 -2.10 17.77
N GLY A 13 21.74 -2.36 19.08
CA GLY A 13 22.35 -1.47 20.08
C GLY A 13 21.70 -0.09 20.17
N LEU A 14 20.39 0.02 19.90
CA LEU A 14 19.63 1.27 19.91
C LEU A 14 18.73 1.37 21.14
N LEU A 15 18.50 2.61 21.59
CA LEU A 15 17.56 2.94 22.65
C LEU A 15 16.32 3.63 22.06
N LEU A 16 15.14 3.31 22.58
CA LEU A 16 13.92 4.03 22.24
C LEU A 16 13.80 5.26 23.15
N PRO A 17 13.64 6.46 22.58
CA PRO A 17 13.41 7.66 23.39
C PRO A 17 12.02 7.60 24.03
N THR A 18 11.86 8.28 25.17
CA THR A 18 10.54 8.54 25.75
C THR A 18 10.07 9.90 25.26
N GLN A 19 9.03 9.92 24.42
CA GLN A 19 8.40 11.16 23.96
C GLN A 19 7.16 11.43 24.81
N ARG A 20 6.94 12.69 25.18
CA ARG A 20 5.67 13.10 25.79
C ARG A 20 4.61 13.16 24.70
N PRO A 21 3.38 12.66 24.94
CA PRO A 21 2.29 12.83 24.00
C PRO A 21 2.09 14.33 23.75
N GLY A 22 2.23 14.75 22.49
CA GLY A 22 1.93 16.09 22.04
C GLY A 22 0.67 16.06 21.18
N GLN A 23 -0.12 17.14 21.23
CA GLN A 23 -1.18 17.36 20.25
C GLN A 23 -0.50 17.82 18.97
N GLY A 24 -0.53 16.99 17.92
CA GLY A 24 0.02 17.33 16.62
C GLY A 24 -1.09 17.74 15.65
N ASP A 25 -0.71 18.32 14.52
CA ASP A 25 -1.66 18.61 13.44
C ASP A 25 -2.11 17.32 12.74
N GLU A 26 -3.37 17.29 12.29
CA GLU A 26 -3.85 16.21 11.42
C GLU A 26 -3.06 16.20 10.11
N TYR A 27 -2.71 15.02 9.61
CA TYR A 27 -2.02 14.85 8.34
C TYR A 27 -2.96 14.28 7.27
N VAL A 28 -2.67 14.60 6.00
CA VAL A 28 -3.48 14.11 4.88
C VAL A 28 -3.34 12.59 4.73
N GLY A 29 -4.46 11.88 4.86
CA GLY A 29 -4.55 10.42 4.72
C GLY A 29 -4.53 9.91 3.28
N GLY A 30 -5.16 8.75 3.06
CA GLY A 30 -5.30 8.13 1.74
C GLY A 30 -6.17 8.95 0.78
N THR A 31 -6.01 8.70 -0.53
CA THR A 31 -6.86 9.31 -1.57
C THR A 31 -8.04 8.43 -1.91
N VAL A 32 -9.18 9.07 -2.19
CA VAL A 32 -10.34 8.44 -2.83
C VAL A 32 -10.53 9.13 -4.18
N ILE A 33 -10.42 8.37 -5.28
CA ILE A 33 -10.71 8.87 -6.62
C ILE A 33 -12.20 9.25 -6.68
N GLU A 34 -12.51 10.38 -7.32
CA GLU A 34 -13.90 10.77 -7.51
C GLU A 34 -14.69 9.70 -8.29
N PRO A 35 -15.80 9.19 -7.73
CA PRO A 35 -16.57 8.15 -8.36
C PRO A 35 -17.28 8.69 -9.59
N GLN A 36 -17.14 8.00 -10.72
CA GLN A 36 -18.07 8.13 -11.84
C GLN A 36 -19.35 7.40 -11.44
N ARG A 37 -20.30 8.13 -10.86
CA ARG A 37 -21.52 7.55 -10.30
C ARG A 37 -22.38 6.97 -11.43
N GLY A 38 -23.02 5.84 -11.16
CA GLY A 38 -23.91 5.22 -12.13
C GLY A 38 -24.21 3.77 -11.83
N PHE A 39 -25.13 3.23 -12.63
CA PHE A 39 -25.36 1.81 -12.75
C PHE A 39 -24.60 1.29 -13.96
N TYR A 40 -23.68 0.36 -13.72
CA TYR A 40 -22.84 -0.27 -14.73
C TYR A 40 -23.37 -1.67 -14.99
N ASN A 41 -23.94 -1.87 -16.17
CA ASN A 41 -24.29 -3.19 -16.69
C ASN A 41 -23.14 -3.78 -17.54
N GLU A 42 -21.91 -3.52 -17.10
CA GLU A 42 -20.67 -4.02 -17.68
C GLU A 42 -19.80 -4.56 -16.52
N PRO A 43 -18.99 -5.61 -16.75
CA PRO A 43 -18.02 -6.10 -15.78
C PRO A 43 -17.00 -5.03 -15.33
N ILE A 44 -16.89 -4.82 -14.02
CA ILE A 44 -15.92 -3.90 -13.41
C ILE A 44 -14.87 -4.70 -12.64
N ALA A 45 -13.62 -4.66 -13.10
CA ALA A 45 -12.51 -5.34 -12.45
C ALA A 45 -11.97 -4.50 -11.29
N THR A 46 -11.73 -5.13 -10.14
CA THR A 46 -11.11 -4.51 -8.96
C THR A 46 -9.67 -5.01 -8.83
N LEU A 47 -8.73 -4.07 -8.82
CA LEU A 47 -7.32 -4.33 -8.57
C LEU A 47 -6.92 -3.67 -7.24
N ASP A 48 -6.22 -4.40 -6.37
CA ASP A 48 -5.88 -3.97 -5.00
C ASP A 48 -4.40 -4.19 -4.70
N PHE A 49 -3.77 -3.23 -4.02
CA PHE A 49 -2.38 -3.37 -3.59
C PHE A 49 -2.26 -4.28 -2.38
N SER A 50 -1.49 -5.38 -2.53
CA SER A 50 -1.29 -6.32 -1.44
C SER A 50 -0.48 -5.69 -0.31
N SER A 51 -1.16 -5.35 0.78
CA SER A 51 -0.55 -4.69 1.95
C SER A 51 0.14 -3.36 1.60
N LEU A 52 -0.56 -2.44 0.92
CA LEU A 52 -0.02 -1.16 0.41
C LEU A 52 0.94 -0.45 1.37
N TYR A 53 0.46 -0.02 2.54
CA TYR A 53 1.27 0.78 3.47
C TYR A 53 2.50 0.03 4.02
N PRO A 54 2.39 -1.22 4.52
CA PRO A 54 3.57 -2.04 4.82
C PRO A 54 4.56 -2.13 3.66
N SER A 55 4.10 -2.35 2.43
CA SER A 55 4.95 -2.51 1.26
C SER A 55 5.67 -1.20 0.89
N ILE A 56 5.02 -0.04 1.00
CA ILE A 56 5.66 1.28 0.85
C ILE A 56 6.77 1.47 1.87
N MET A 57 6.51 1.17 3.15
CA MET A 57 7.50 1.31 4.21
C MET A 57 8.75 0.44 3.96
N VAL A 58 8.55 -0.79 3.50
CA VAL A 58 9.64 -1.72 3.18
C VAL A 58 10.40 -1.28 1.94
N ALA A 59 9.70 -0.96 0.84
CA ALA A 59 10.31 -0.56 -0.43
C ALA A 59 11.17 0.70 -0.27
N HIS A 60 10.63 1.73 0.38
CA HIS A 60 11.28 3.03 0.53
C HIS A 60 12.09 3.18 1.83
N ASN A 61 12.27 2.08 2.59
CA ASN A 61 13.07 2.05 3.83
C ASN A 61 12.62 3.09 4.87
N LEU A 62 11.32 3.30 5.03
CA LEU A 62 10.76 4.33 5.92
C LEU A 62 10.78 3.87 7.37
N CYS A 63 11.54 4.55 8.22
CA CYS A 63 11.70 4.20 9.63
C CYS A 63 12.16 5.40 10.47
N TYR A 64 11.89 5.36 11.78
CA TYR A 64 12.45 6.29 12.75
C TYR A 64 13.98 6.42 12.67
N THR A 65 14.66 5.31 12.36
CA THR A 65 16.14 5.23 12.32
C THR A 65 16.72 5.60 10.97
N THR A 66 15.90 5.89 9.97
CA THR A 66 16.34 6.26 8.62
C THR A 66 15.86 7.65 8.22
N LEU A 67 14.98 8.28 9.01
CA LEU A 67 14.54 9.66 8.85
C LEU A 67 15.70 10.63 9.11
N LEU A 68 15.95 11.52 8.15
CA LEU A 68 16.74 12.74 8.35
C LEU A 68 15.81 13.81 8.91
N LYS A 69 15.95 14.10 10.20
CA LYS A 69 14.95 14.85 10.93
C LYS A 69 14.93 16.34 10.53
N PRO A 70 13.76 16.99 10.48
CA PRO A 70 13.66 18.42 10.19
C PRO A 70 14.50 19.30 11.13
N GLU A 71 14.61 18.93 12.41
CA GLU A 71 15.40 19.69 13.38
C GLU A 71 16.90 19.62 13.05
N ASP A 72 17.39 18.42 12.71
CA ASP A 72 18.80 18.20 12.33
C ASP A 72 19.14 18.89 11.00
N ILE A 73 18.19 18.89 10.05
CA ILE A 73 18.30 19.62 8.78
C ILE A 73 18.44 21.12 9.05
N SER A 74 17.59 21.67 9.91
CA SER A 74 17.57 23.09 10.25
C SER A 74 18.85 23.51 10.98
N ALA A 75 19.29 22.71 11.95
CA ALA A 75 20.53 22.93 12.70
C ALA A 75 21.79 22.87 11.83
N SER A 76 21.74 22.15 10.71
CA SER A 76 22.86 22.01 9.77
C SER A 76 22.86 23.07 8.65
N GLY A 77 21.99 24.08 8.70
CA GLY A 77 21.88 25.10 7.66
C GLY A 77 21.18 24.62 6.38
N GLY A 78 20.36 23.56 6.47
CA GLY A 78 19.62 22.96 5.36
C GLY A 78 20.07 21.54 5.04
N ILE A 79 19.37 20.91 4.09
CA ILE A 79 19.59 19.50 3.75
C ILE A 79 21.02 19.24 3.28
N SER A 80 21.60 20.14 2.48
CA SER A 80 22.98 20.01 1.98
C SER A 80 24.01 19.97 3.11
N GLY A 81 23.81 20.76 4.17
CA GLY A 81 24.71 20.76 5.32
C GLY A 81 24.60 19.46 6.13
N LEU A 82 23.37 18.95 6.32
CA LEU A 82 23.17 17.68 7.01
C LEU A 82 23.79 16.51 6.24
N LEU A 83 23.62 16.48 4.92
CA LEU A 83 24.22 15.46 4.05
C LEU A 83 25.75 15.49 4.11
N ALA A 84 26.35 16.70 4.11
CA ALA A 84 27.80 16.86 4.26
C ALA A 84 28.29 16.35 5.63
N ASN A 85 27.56 16.63 6.71
CA ASN A 85 27.90 16.16 8.07
C ASN A 85 27.97 14.62 8.17
N TYR A 86 27.13 13.92 7.40
CA TYR A 86 27.10 12.46 7.35
C TYR A 86 27.88 11.85 6.17
N ASN A 87 28.55 12.67 5.35
CA ASN A 87 29.22 12.26 4.12
C ASN A 87 28.30 11.44 3.18
N LEU A 88 27.07 11.91 2.99
CA LEU A 88 26.05 11.28 2.15
C LEU A 88 26.00 11.92 0.75
N GLY A 89 26.02 11.09 -0.28
CA GLY A 89 25.83 11.49 -1.67
C GLY A 89 24.37 11.57 -2.11
N PRO A 90 24.09 12.06 -3.33
CA PRO A 90 22.73 12.20 -3.87
C PRO A 90 21.98 10.87 -3.99
N ASP A 91 22.70 9.76 -4.12
CA ASP A 91 22.13 8.41 -4.22
C ASP A 91 21.88 7.74 -2.86
N ASP A 92 22.25 8.38 -1.75
CA ASP A 92 22.19 7.77 -0.41
C ASP A 92 20.87 8.00 0.32
N TYR A 93 20.00 8.85 -0.24
CA TYR A 93 18.72 9.21 0.35
C TYR A 93 17.60 9.33 -0.70
N ILE A 94 16.37 9.46 -0.21
CA ILE A 94 15.19 9.79 -1.01
C ILE A 94 14.50 11.01 -0.40
N ARG A 95 13.81 11.77 -1.24
CA ARG A 95 12.82 12.77 -0.81
C ARG A 95 11.42 12.22 -1.07
N THR A 96 10.56 12.24 -0.05
CA THR A 96 9.19 11.73 -0.16
C THR A 96 8.26 12.77 -0.78
N PRO A 97 7.04 12.38 -1.20
CA PRO A 97 6.06 13.32 -1.78
C PRO A 97 5.66 14.46 -0.83
N THR A 98 5.81 14.25 0.48
CA THR A 98 5.56 15.27 1.51
C THR A 98 6.80 16.11 1.85
N GLY A 99 7.93 15.85 1.19
CA GLY A 99 9.17 16.60 1.35
C GLY A 99 10.09 16.11 2.47
N ALA A 100 9.75 15.02 3.17
CA ALA A 100 10.64 14.41 4.16
C ALA A 100 11.80 13.66 3.49
N TYR A 101 12.89 13.45 4.22
CA TYR A 101 14.09 12.81 3.70
C TYR A 101 14.42 11.53 4.48
N PHE A 102 14.71 10.44 3.77
CA PHE A 102 15.08 9.15 4.37
C PHE A 102 16.32 8.58 3.71
N VAL A 103 17.25 8.01 4.49
CA VAL A 103 18.41 7.30 3.94
C VAL A 103 18.01 5.95 3.33
N LYS A 104 18.67 5.56 2.26
CA LYS A 104 18.44 4.29 1.58
C LYS A 104 19.01 3.10 2.38
N LYS A 105 18.55 1.90 2.03
CA LYS A 105 18.83 0.65 2.74
C LYS A 105 20.32 0.30 2.83
N HIS A 106 21.14 0.68 1.85
CA HIS A 106 22.57 0.40 1.84
C HIS A 106 23.35 1.21 2.89
N ILE A 107 22.84 2.38 3.28
CA ILE A 107 23.37 3.17 4.41
C ILE A 107 22.92 2.56 5.73
N ARG A 108 21.60 2.32 5.86
CA ARG A 108 21.01 1.71 7.05
C ARG A 108 19.67 1.07 6.73
N LYS A 109 19.51 -0.21 7.10
CA LYS A 109 18.20 -0.87 7.08
C LYS A 109 17.36 -0.43 8.29
N GLY A 110 16.17 0.09 8.04
CA GLY A 110 15.26 0.53 9.09
C GLY A 110 14.71 -0.61 9.95
N LEU A 111 14.44 -0.32 11.23
CA LEU A 111 13.82 -1.29 12.16
C LEU A 111 12.38 -1.64 11.76
N LEU A 112 11.58 -0.66 11.31
CA LEU A 112 10.20 -0.87 10.88
C LEU A 112 10.13 -1.79 9.65
N PRO A 113 10.93 -1.58 8.58
CA PRO A 113 11.08 -2.56 7.49
C PRO A 113 11.39 -3.97 7.99
N CYS A 114 12.34 -4.15 8.93
CA CYS A 114 12.66 -5.48 9.48
C CYS A 114 11.46 -6.13 10.20
N VAL A 115 10.68 -5.36 10.96
CA VAL A 115 9.46 -5.87 11.62
C VAL A 115 8.40 -6.24 10.58
N LEU A 116 8.20 -5.39 9.58
CA LEU A 116 7.19 -5.60 8.54
C LEU A 116 7.51 -6.79 7.64
N GLU A 117 8.77 -6.97 7.25
CA GLU A 117 9.21 -8.14 6.48
C GLU A 117 8.84 -9.45 7.21
N GLN A 118 9.03 -9.54 8.53
CA GLN A 118 8.64 -10.71 9.33
C GLN A 118 7.12 -10.94 9.35
N LEU A 119 6.33 -9.86 9.50
CA LEU A 119 4.86 -9.95 9.50
C LEU A 119 4.33 -10.33 8.12
N LEU A 120 4.91 -9.80 7.04
CA LEU A 120 4.54 -10.09 5.67
C LEU A 120 4.91 -11.53 5.27
N GLU A 121 6.07 -12.02 5.71
CA GLU A 121 6.49 -13.41 5.51
C GLU A 121 5.55 -14.38 6.25
N ALA A 122 5.25 -14.11 7.52
CA ALA A 122 4.31 -14.90 8.31
C ALA A 122 2.91 -14.92 7.67
N ARG A 123 2.45 -13.78 7.15
CA ARG A 123 1.18 -13.68 6.42
C ARG A 123 1.20 -14.49 5.14
N THR A 124 2.30 -14.43 4.39
CA THR A 124 2.48 -15.21 3.15
C THR A 124 2.40 -16.70 3.43
N LYS A 125 3.06 -17.17 4.50
CA LYS A 125 2.95 -18.56 4.96
C LYS A 125 1.51 -18.95 5.31
N ALA A 126 0.81 -18.12 6.08
CA ALA A 126 -0.59 -18.36 6.43
C ALA A 126 -1.51 -18.41 5.20
N LYS A 127 -1.31 -17.54 4.20
CA LYS A 127 -2.07 -17.60 2.93
C LYS A 127 -1.77 -18.88 2.15
N ARG A 128 -0.52 -19.35 2.11
CA ARG A 128 -0.15 -20.62 1.44
C ARG A 128 -0.83 -21.81 2.12
N GLU A 129 -0.78 -21.87 3.45
CA GLU A 129 -1.49 -22.90 4.24
C GLU A 129 -2.99 -22.87 3.95
N MET A 130 -3.60 -21.68 3.91
CA MET A 130 -5.02 -21.50 3.61
C MET A 130 -5.43 -22.00 2.22
N VAL A 131 -4.60 -21.78 1.20
CA VAL A 131 -4.88 -22.21 -0.17
C VAL A 131 -4.75 -23.73 -0.33
N ALA A 132 -3.80 -24.35 0.39
CA ALA A 132 -3.60 -25.79 0.37
C ALA A 132 -4.65 -26.57 1.19
N GLU A 133 -5.37 -25.90 2.08
CA GLU A 133 -6.37 -26.53 2.96
C GLU A 133 -7.68 -26.84 2.21
N THR A 134 -8.13 -28.09 2.35
CA THR A 134 -9.35 -28.58 1.71
C THR A 134 -10.57 -28.51 2.63
N ASP A 135 -10.36 -28.62 3.95
CA ASP A 135 -11.46 -28.52 4.90
C ASP A 135 -11.99 -27.08 5.00
N HIS A 136 -13.29 -26.92 4.77
CA HIS A 136 -13.92 -25.61 4.70
C HIS A 136 -13.82 -24.85 6.03
N PHE A 137 -13.98 -25.53 7.17
CA PHE A 137 -13.91 -24.88 8.48
C PHE A 137 -12.49 -24.41 8.79
N ARG A 138 -11.48 -25.27 8.62
CA ARG A 138 -10.06 -24.94 8.82
C ARG A 138 -9.58 -23.85 7.88
N ARG A 139 -10.04 -23.85 6.62
CA ARG A 139 -9.74 -22.78 5.68
C ARG A 139 -10.24 -21.42 6.18
N ARG A 140 -11.43 -21.35 6.78
CA ARG A 140 -11.93 -20.11 7.42
C ARG A 140 -11.10 -19.69 8.64
N VAL A 141 -10.60 -20.64 9.43
CA VAL A 141 -9.69 -20.33 10.55
C VAL A 141 -8.36 -19.75 10.05
N LEU A 142 -7.80 -20.33 8.98
CA LEU A 142 -6.58 -19.83 8.34
C LEU A 142 -6.78 -18.46 7.69
N ASP A 143 -7.97 -18.19 7.14
CA ASP A 143 -8.32 -16.85 6.67
C ASP A 143 -8.34 -15.84 7.83
N GLY A 144 -8.97 -16.18 8.95
CA GLY A 144 -8.90 -15.37 10.18
C GLY A 144 -7.46 -15.09 10.63
N ARG A 145 -6.58 -16.09 10.56
CA ARG A 145 -5.15 -15.95 10.89
C ARG A 145 -4.43 -14.99 9.95
N GLN A 146 -4.61 -15.08 8.62
CA GLN A 146 -3.95 -14.16 7.69
C GLN A 146 -4.50 -12.73 7.81
N LEU A 147 -5.80 -12.57 8.12
CA LEU A 147 -6.41 -11.27 8.39
C LEU A 147 -5.83 -10.62 9.66
N ALA A 148 -5.65 -11.38 10.74
CA ALA A 148 -5.02 -10.88 11.97
C ALA A 148 -3.58 -10.40 11.73
N LEU A 149 -2.82 -11.11 10.88
CA LEU A 149 -1.48 -10.70 10.46
C LEU A 149 -1.52 -9.43 9.59
N LYS A 150 -2.50 -9.30 8.67
CA LYS A 150 -2.73 -8.07 7.88
C LYS A 150 -2.99 -6.87 8.81
N VAL A 151 -3.90 -7.02 9.78
CA VAL A 151 -4.22 -5.96 10.75
C VAL A 151 -3.00 -5.58 11.58
N SER A 152 -2.20 -6.56 12.00
CA SER A 152 -0.98 -6.33 12.76
C SER A 152 0.06 -5.54 11.96
N ALA A 153 0.25 -5.86 10.68
CA ALA A 153 1.15 -5.13 9.79
C ALA A 153 0.67 -3.69 9.56
N ASN A 154 -0.62 -3.49 9.28
CA ASN A 154 -1.20 -2.14 9.10
C ASN A 154 -1.13 -1.30 10.38
N SER A 155 -1.20 -1.95 11.55
CA SER A 155 -1.04 -1.27 12.84
C SER A 155 0.37 -0.75 13.09
N VAL A 156 1.40 -1.22 12.38
CA VAL A 156 2.75 -0.65 12.44
C VAL A 156 2.76 0.76 11.83
N TYR A 157 2.07 0.95 10.70
CA TYR A 157 1.82 2.28 10.14
C TYR A 157 0.95 3.12 11.09
N GLY A 158 -0.15 2.57 11.60
CA GLY A 158 -1.02 3.28 12.54
C GLY A 158 -0.28 3.76 13.79
N PHE A 159 0.71 2.99 14.25
CA PHE A 159 1.55 3.34 15.40
C PHE A 159 2.42 4.58 15.14
N THR A 160 2.93 4.79 13.92
CA THR A 160 3.73 5.98 13.60
C THR A 160 2.87 7.23 13.51
N GLY A 161 1.60 7.10 13.08
CA GLY A 161 0.66 8.22 12.99
C GLY A 161 -0.14 8.50 14.27
N ALA A 162 -0.03 7.67 15.31
CA ALA A 162 -0.80 7.81 16.54
C ALA A 162 -0.24 8.91 17.44
N GLN A 163 -0.82 10.12 17.35
CA GLN A 163 -0.46 11.27 18.18
C GLN A 163 -0.66 11.01 19.68
N VAL A 164 -1.77 10.35 20.04
CA VAL A 164 -1.99 9.79 21.38
C VAL A 164 -1.26 8.45 21.47
N GLY A 165 0.07 8.51 21.48
CA GLY A 165 0.93 7.34 21.39
C GLY A 165 2.29 7.57 22.07
N LYS A 166 3.11 6.50 22.10
CA LYS A 166 4.43 6.53 22.76
C LYS A 166 5.56 7.04 21.86
N LEU A 167 5.37 7.03 20.54
CA LEU A 167 6.41 7.36 19.56
C LEU A 167 5.80 7.85 18.23
N PRO A 168 5.01 8.94 18.23
CA PRO A 168 4.49 9.50 16.99
C PRO A 168 5.62 10.02 16.10
N CYS A 169 5.45 9.88 14.78
CA CYS A 169 6.30 10.47 13.77
C CYS A 169 5.48 10.70 12.49
N LEU A 170 4.99 11.93 12.36
CA LEU A 170 4.08 12.33 11.28
C LEU A 170 4.78 12.36 9.93
N GLU A 171 6.10 12.56 9.90
CA GLU A 171 6.92 12.51 8.69
C GLU A 171 6.82 11.13 8.03
N ILE A 172 6.80 10.06 8.83
CA ILE A 172 6.65 8.69 8.33
C ILE A 172 5.21 8.47 7.83
N SER A 173 4.20 8.77 8.64
CA SER A 173 2.81 8.47 8.27
C SER A 173 2.33 9.30 7.07
N SER A 174 2.74 10.57 7.00
CA SER A 174 2.43 11.46 5.87
C SER A 174 3.19 11.06 4.60
N SER A 175 4.44 10.60 4.71
CA SER A 175 5.19 10.10 3.56
C SER A 175 4.56 8.84 2.97
N ILE A 176 4.10 7.92 3.84
CA ILE A 176 3.43 6.69 3.41
C ILE A 176 2.13 7.02 2.68
N SER A 177 1.31 7.92 3.24
CA SER A 177 0.07 8.33 2.57
C SER A 177 0.37 9.06 1.25
N GLY A 178 1.39 9.94 1.24
CA GLY A 178 1.87 10.62 0.04
C GLY A 178 2.21 9.65 -1.10
N PHE A 179 3.05 8.65 -0.84
CA PHE A 179 3.36 7.60 -1.82
C PHE A 179 2.10 6.85 -2.26
N GLY A 180 1.20 6.50 -1.33
CA GLY A 180 -0.06 5.84 -1.67
C GLY A 180 -0.90 6.63 -2.66
N ARG A 181 -0.97 7.97 -2.51
CA ARG A 181 -1.70 8.85 -3.45
C ARG A 181 -1.06 8.86 -4.83
N GLU A 182 0.25 9.01 -4.92
CA GLU A 182 0.97 8.99 -6.20
C GLU A 182 0.82 7.64 -6.91
N MET A 183 0.91 6.53 -6.16
CA MET A 183 0.78 5.19 -6.70
C MET A 183 -0.60 4.92 -7.28
N ILE A 184 -1.68 5.41 -6.65
CA ILE A 184 -3.04 5.27 -7.22
C ILE A 184 -3.16 6.06 -8.52
N GLU A 185 -2.71 7.31 -8.57
CA GLU A 185 -2.86 8.12 -9.78
C GLU A 185 -2.01 7.54 -10.92
N GLU A 186 -0.80 7.07 -10.60
CA GLU A 186 0.05 6.38 -11.58
C GLU A 186 -0.57 5.07 -12.06
N THR A 187 -1.16 4.27 -11.17
CA THR A 187 -1.90 3.04 -11.53
C THR A 187 -3.03 3.35 -12.50
N LYS A 188 -3.81 4.40 -12.22
CA LYS A 188 -4.88 4.87 -13.10
C LYS A 188 -4.33 5.29 -14.46
N ARG A 189 -3.29 6.13 -14.49
CA ARG A 189 -2.66 6.59 -15.74
C ARG A 189 -2.15 5.42 -16.59
N LEU A 190 -1.51 4.44 -15.96
CA LEU A 190 -0.98 3.25 -16.62
C LEU A 190 -2.07 2.33 -17.17
N LEU A 191 -3.18 2.14 -16.44
CA LEU A 191 -4.33 1.37 -16.92
C LEU A 191 -4.98 2.04 -18.13
N GLU A 192 -5.36 3.31 -17.99
CA GLU A 192 -6.07 4.06 -19.03
C GLU A 192 -5.19 4.29 -20.28
N GLY A 193 -3.86 4.34 -20.12
CA GLY A 193 -2.94 4.49 -21.24
C GLY A 193 -2.57 3.19 -21.96
N ARG A 194 -2.52 2.05 -21.24
CA ARG A 194 -2.15 0.76 -21.82
C ARG A 194 -3.31 0.07 -22.52
N PHE A 195 -4.44 -0.04 -21.84
CA PHE A 195 -5.57 -0.86 -22.28
C PHE A 195 -6.53 -0.02 -23.13
N THR A 196 -6.13 0.26 -24.37
CA THR A 196 -6.89 1.10 -25.31
C THR A 196 -7.14 0.38 -26.63
N ILE A 197 -8.16 0.81 -27.36
CA ILE A 197 -8.44 0.30 -28.72
C ILE A 197 -7.23 0.53 -29.64
N GLY A 198 -6.57 1.68 -29.50
CA GLY A 198 -5.35 2.01 -30.25
C GLY A 198 -4.17 1.05 -30.00
N ASN A 199 -4.12 0.41 -28.83
CA ASN A 199 -3.12 -0.60 -28.49
C ASN A 199 -3.59 -2.04 -28.76
N GLY A 200 -4.71 -2.22 -29.48
CA GLY A 200 -5.21 -3.54 -29.90
C GLY A 200 -6.17 -4.22 -28.92
N TYR A 201 -6.67 -3.51 -27.89
CA TYR A 201 -7.70 -4.05 -26.98
C TYR A 201 -9.11 -3.81 -27.52
N LYS A 202 -10.10 -4.56 -27.00
CA LYS A 202 -11.50 -4.48 -27.44
C LYS A 202 -12.21 -3.19 -27.02
N GLY A 203 -11.70 -2.52 -26.00
CA GLY A 203 -12.29 -1.30 -25.44
C GLY A 203 -11.23 -0.45 -24.75
N ASP A 204 -11.58 0.80 -24.47
CA ASP A 204 -10.75 1.72 -23.71
C ASP A 204 -11.00 1.55 -22.22
N ALA A 205 -9.95 1.24 -21.48
CA ALA A 205 -9.99 1.12 -20.05
C ALA A 205 -10.24 2.48 -19.39
N LYS A 206 -11.13 2.48 -18.40
CA LYS A 206 -11.43 3.65 -17.59
C LYS A 206 -11.47 3.28 -16.12
N VAL A 207 -10.71 3.98 -15.30
CA VAL A 207 -10.82 3.86 -13.84
C VAL A 207 -11.99 4.71 -13.39
N ILE A 208 -13.07 4.04 -12.97
CA ILE A 208 -14.33 4.69 -12.58
C ILE A 208 -14.38 5.04 -11.09
N TYR A 209 -13.54 4.39 -10.29
CA TYR A 209 -13.42 4.63 -8.85
C TYR A 209 -12.10 4.08 -8.31
N GLY A 210 -11.72 4.54 -7.11
CA GLY A 210 -10.60 3.99 -6.35
C GLY A 210 -10.67 4.46 -4.90
N ASP A 211 -10.31 3.58 -3.98
CA ASP A 211 -10.31 3.83 -2.54
C ASP A 211 -9.00 3.34 -1.94
N THR A 212 -8.11 4.27 -1.59
CA THR A 212 -6.88 4.10 -0.81
C THR A 212 -5.82 3.14 -1.37
N ASP A 213 -6.16 1.87 -1.58
CA ASP A 213 -5.30 0.80 -2.08
C ASP A 213 -5.89 0.04 -3.27
N SER A 214 -7.12 0.37 -3.66
CA SER A 214 -7.82 -0.29 -4.77
C SER A 214 -8.23 0.67 -5.89
N VAL A 215 -8.26 0.15 -7.11
CA VAL A 215 -8.84 0.81 -8.30
C VAL A 215 -9.89 -0.10 -8.94
N MET A 216 -10.99 0.51 -9.39
CA MET A 216 -12.07 -0.15 -10.10
C MET A 216 -12.05 0.29 -11.55
N CYS A 217 -11.71 -0.66 -12.42
CA CYS A 217 -11.45 -0.42 -13.82
C CYS A 217 -12.53 -1.07 -14.69
N LYS A 218 -13.14 -0.25 -15.54
CA LYS A 218 -13.99 -0.70 -16.64
C LYS A 218 -13.10 -0.93 -17.86
N PHE A 219 -12.99 -2.16 -18.33
CA PHE A 219 -12.16 -2.49 -19.51
C PHE A 219 -12.90 -2.43 -20.85
N GLY A 220 -14.21 -2.14 -20.85
CA GLY A 220 -15.02 -2.07 -22.08
C GLY A 220 -15.28 -3.44 -22.73
N VAL A 221 -15.22 -4.51 -21.95
CA VAL A 221 -15.58 -5.88 -22.37
C VAL A 221 -16.91 -6.28 -21.75
N SER A 222 -17.62 -7.21 -22.38
CA SER A 222 -18.99 -7.59 -21.96
C SER A 222 -19.05 -8.82 -21.04
N THR A 223 -17.96 -9.60 -20.94
CA THR A 223 -17.95 -10.85 -20.18
C THR A 223 -17.08 -10.75 -18.92
N VAL A 224 -17.50 -11.44 -17.85
CA VAL A 224 -16.74 -11.51 -16.59
C VAL A 224 -15.37 -12.14 -16.80
N GLU A 225 -15.29 -13.19 -17.62
CA GLU A 225 -14.06 -13.90 -17.91
C GLU A 225 -13.00 -12.99 -18.56
N GLU A 226 -13.38 -12.24 -19.61
CA GLU A 226 -12.46 -11.31 -20.26
C GLU A 226 -12.01 -10.19 -19.30
N ALA A 227 -12.92 -9.67 -18.48
CA ALA A 227 -12.58 -8.65 -17.49
C ALA A 227 -11.62 -9.20 -16.41
N MET A 228 -11.77 -10.46 -16.02
CA MET A 228 -10.82 -11.14 -15.12
C MET A 228 -9.44 -11.30 -15.77
N GLN A 229 -9.39 -11.67 -17.05
CA GLN A 229 -8.13 -11.83 -17.78
C GLN A 229 -7.38 -10.49 -17.89
N LEU A 230 -8.08 -9.43 -18.32
CA LEU A 230 -7.51 -8.08 -18.42
C LEU A 230 -7.12 -7.52 -17.05
N GLY A 231 -7.92 -7.80 -16.01
CA GLY A 231 -7.59 -7.44 -14.64
C GLY A 231 -6.29 -8.09 -14.15
N ARG A 232 -6.09 -9.39 -14.45
CA ARG A 232 -4.84 -10.10 -14.11
C ARG A 232 -3.65 -9.56 -14.89
N GLU A 233 -3.80 -9.32 -16.20
CA GLU A 233 -2.76 -8.72 -17.03
C GLU A 233 -2.39 -7.32 -16.52
N GLY A 234 -3.39 -6.49 -16.21
CA GLY A 234 -3.18 -5.15 -15.66
C GLY A 234 -2.45 -5.17 -14.32
N ALA A 235 -2.86 -6.07 -13.41
CA ALA A 235 -2.20 -6.24 -12.12
C ALA A 235 -0.72 -6.62 -12.26
N GLU A 236 -0.39 -7.56 -13.16
CA GLU A 236 0.98 -7.98 -13.41
C GLU A 236 1.81 -6.86 -14.05
N TYR A 237 1.28 -6.22 -15.10
CA TYR A 237 1.94 -5.10 -15.78
C TYR A 237 2.29 -3.96 -14.82
N ILE A 238 1.33 -3.56 -13.98
CA ILE A 238 1.50 -2.44 -13.04
C ILE A 238 2.42 -2.80 -11.89
N SER A 239 2.35 -4.04 -11.38
CA SER A 239 3.29 -4.52 -10.37
C SER A 239 4.75 -4.37 -10.84
N GLY A 240 5.02 -4.61 -12.12
CA GLY A 240 6.35 -4.43 -12.71
C GLY A 240 6.83 -2.97 -12.83
N LYS A 241 5.98 -1.98 -12.53
CA LYS A 241 6.34 -0.54 -12.55
C LYS A 241 6.69 0.01 -11.17
N PHE A 242 6.40 -0.74 -10.11
CA PHE A 242 6.70 -0.31 -8.74
C PHE A 242 7.88 -1.07 -8.14
N MET A 243 8.47 -0.48 -7.11
CA MET A 243 9.60 -1.07 -6.40
C MET A 243 9.14 -2.28 -5.57
N ASN A 244 9.89 -3.38 -5.62
CA ASN A 244 9.66 -4.53 -4.73
C ASN A 244 9.67 -4.09 -3.25
N PRO A 245 8.73 -4.56 -2.40
CA PRO A 245 7.76 -5.64 -2.62
C PRO A 245 6.34 -5.16 -3.01
N ILE A 246 6.19 -3.94 -3.54
CA ILE A 246 4.88 -3.40 -3.93
C ILE A 246 4.31 -4.24 -5.05
N LYS A 247 3.08 -4.74 -4.86
CA LYS A 247 2.40 -5.59 -5.83
C LYS A 247 0.91 -5.27 -5.88
N LEU A 248 0.40 -5.09 -7.09
CA LEU A 248 -1.02 -4.99 -7.38
C LEU A 248 -1.55 -6.40 -7.70
N GLU A 249 -2.70 -6.75 -7.15
CA GLU A 249 -3.34 -8.05 -7.37
C GLU A 249 -4.76 -7.84 -7.91
N PHE A 250 -5.15 -8.69 -8.86
CA PHE A 250 -6.55 -8.81 -9.24
C PHE A 250 -7.32 -9.44 -8.06
N GLU A 251 -8.40 -8.80 -7.62
CA GLU A 251 -9.20 -9.28 -6.50
C GLU A 251 -10.49 -9.97 -6.99
N LYS A 252 -11.30 -9.26 -7.78
CA LYS A 252 -12.65 -9.68 -8.18
C LYS A 252 -13.19 -8.83 -9.34
N VAL A 253 -14.28 -9.30 -9.94
CA VAL A 253 -15.10 -8.53 -10.88
C VAL A 253 -16.48 -8.29 -10.27
N TYR A 254 -17.02 -7.08 -10.41
CA TYR A 254 -18.44 -6.79 -10.13
C TYR A 254 -19.26 -6.83 -11.42
N PHE A 255 -20.40 -7.54 -11.42
CA PHE A 255 -21.35 -7.54 -12.54
C PHE A 255 -22.77 -7.99 -12.13
N PRO A 256 -23.80 -7.11 -12.16
CA PRO A 256 -23.73 -5.68 -12.40
C PRO A 256 -23.11 -4.92 -11.20
N TYR A 257 -22.79 -3.65 -11.42
CA TYR A 257 -22.18 -2.78 -10.42
C TYR A 257 -22.93 -1.44 -10.27
N LEU A 258 -23.25 -1.06 -9.04
CA LEU A 258 -23.94 0.18 -8.69
C LEU A 258 -23.01 1.05 -7.83
N LEU A 259 -22.57 2.18 -8.38
CA LEU A 259 -21.70 3.13 -7.71
C LEU A 259 -22.48 4.41 -7.37
N ILE A 260 -22.80 4.59 -6.09
CA ILE A 260 -23.63 5.70 -5.60
C ILE A 260 -22.76 6.89 -5.19
N ASN A 261 -21.74 6.64 -4.36
CA ASN A 261 -20.87 7.69 -3.84
C ASN A 261 -19.54 7.10 -3.33
N LYS A 262 -18.63 7.96 -2.86
CA LYS A 262 -17.43 7.53 -2.15
C LYS A 262 -17.81 6.57 -1.02
N LYS A 263 -17.17 5.40 -0.96
CA LYS A 263 -17.42 4.34 0.02
C LYS A 263 -18.87 3.83 0.07
N ARG A 264 -19.66 4.06 -1.00
CA ARG A 264 -21.06 3.61 -1.11
C ARG A 264 -21.31 3.03 -2.51
N TYR A 265 -21.21 1.71 -2.60
CA TYR A 265 -21.42 0.95 -3.82
C TYR A 265 -21.91 -0.46 -3.49
N ALA A 266 -22.52 -1.12 -4.48
CA ALA A 266 -23.00 -2.49 -4.37
C ALA A 266 -22.83 -3.21 -5.71
N GLY A 267 -22.71 -4.52 -5.70
CA GLY A 267 -22.66 -5.33 -6.91
C GLY A 267 -22.53 -6.80 -6.58
N LEU A 268 -22.90 -7.65 -7.53
CA LEU A 268 -22.60 -9.07 -7.45
C LEU A 268 -21.12 -9.25 -7.77
N TYR A 269 -20.36 -9.87 -6.87
CA TYR A 269 -18.92 -10.05 -7.06
C TYR A 269 -18.61 -11.48 -7.50
N PHE A 270 -17.58 -11.59 -8.34
CA PHE A 270 -17.12 -12.81 -8.96
C PHE A 270 -15.62 -12.96 -8.70
N THR A 271 -15.24 -14.09 -8.10
CA THR A 271 -13.85 -14.57 -8.01
C THR A 271 -13.55 -15.65 -9.05
N LYS A 272 -14.61 -16.22 -9.64
CA LYS A 272 -14.61 -17.15 -10.78
C LYS A 272 -15.64 -16.69 -11.83
N PRO A 273 -15.44 -16.98 -13.13
CA PRO A 273 -16.28 -16.43 -14.19
C PRO A 273 -17.72 -16.98 -14.19
N ASP A 274 -17.93 -18.22 -13.76
CA ASP A 274 -19.19 -18.94 -13.99
C ASP A 274 -20.34 -18.53 -13.05
N LYS A 275 -20.01 -18.11 -11.82
CA LYS A 275 -20.99 -17.88 -10.77
C LYS A 275 -20.50 -16.83 -9.78
N TYR A 276 -21.39 -15.90 -9.43
CA TYR A 276 -21.12 -14.94 -8.38
C TYR A 276 -20.97 -15.64 -7.02
N ASP A 277 -20.10 -15.09 -6.20
CA ASP A 277 -19.85 -15.55 -4.84
C ASP A 277 -21.04 -15.16 -3.93
N LYS A 278 -21.48 -16.08 -3.07
CA LYS A 278 -22.59 -15.88 -2.12
C LYS A 278 -22.11 -15.40 -0.76
#